data_AF-A0A094IK07-F1
#
_entry.id   AF-A0A094IK07-F1
#
_cell.length_a   1.000
_cell.length_b   1.000
_cell.length_c   1.000
_cell.angle_alpha   90.00
_cell.angle_beta   90.00
_cell.angle_gamma   90.00
#
_symmetry.space_group_name_H-M   'P 1'
#
loop_
_entity.id
_entity.type
_entity.pdbx_description
1 polymer ?
#
loop_
_entity_poly.entity_id
_entity_poly.type
_entity_poly.pdbx_seq_one_letter_code
_entity_poly.pdbx_strand_id
1 'polypeptide(L)'
;MKIVISTLVCLLCLFAGSARASDESEQLLEQLRASPDDAALQFACGRHFGKLASQANVFSAYGYAKRSLKCLEAAVDLDPDNLDYRVGLINFYVNAPSIVGGSQAGAREQIRQLAILDPLFGARMELLHLRQNDSAVELTQFIDAQPEHIQNDPAFLYQKGRLTVLTQRDIKHGIVALEGYIARVATMNTTRDDLAPIEWAHLRLAQLFVMNHQLHEANKHFGLAATSNDPELQQLLQEVRSTAIVNSP
;
A
#
# COMPACT_ATOMS: atom_id res chain seq x y z
N MET A 1 15.24 39.18 -22.57
CA MET A 1 15.96 38.06 -23.21
C MET A 1 16.25 36.85 -22.30
N LYS A 2 15.93 36.87 -21.00
CA LYS A 2 16.10 35.69 -20.10
C LYS A 2 14.85 34.79 -20.01
N ILE A 3 13.65 35.32 -20.30
CA ILE A 3 12.38 34.59 -20.20
C ILE A 3 12.21 33.58 -21.36
N VAL A 4 12.70 33.90 -22.56
CA VAL A 4 12.55 33.05 -23.77
C VAL A 4 13.45 31.81 -23.73
N ILE A 5 14.59 31.88 -23.04
CA ILE A 5 15.56 30.76 -22.93
C ILE A 5 15.03 29.69 -21.96
N SER A 6 14.34 30.09 -20.89
CA SER A 6 13.77 29.16 -19.90
C SER A 6 12.64 28.31 -20.50
N THR A 7 11.76 28.90 -21.31
CA THR A 7 10.70 28.18 -22.01
C THR A 7 11.24 27.25 -23.10
N LEU A 8 12.29 27.64 -23.82
CA LEU A 8 12.89 26.82 -24.88
C LEU A 8 13.60 25.57 -24.32
N VAL A 9 14.29 25.68 -23.18
CA VAL A 9 14.92 24.54 -22.49
C VAL A 9 13.87 23.58 -21.92
N CYS A 10 12.77 24.11 -21.36
CA CYS A 10 11.65 23.28 -20.88
C CYS A 10 10.96 22.52 -22.03
N LEU A 11 10.76 23.17 -23.19
CA LEU A 11 10.18 22.53 -24.37
C LEU A 11 11.09 21.42 -24.92
N LEU A 12 12.40 21.66 -25.03
CA LEU A 12 13.37 20.65 -25.51
C LEU A 12 13.47 19.45 -24.58
N CYS A 13 13.38 19.64 -23.26
CA CYS A 13 13.33 18.53 -22.29
C CYS A 13 12.03 17.71 -22.40
N LEU A 14 10.89 18.36 -22.63
CA LEU A 14 9.61 17.68 -22.85
C LEU A 14 9.58 16.90 -24.18
N PHE A 15 10.14 17.48 -25.26
CA PHE A 15 10.28 16.80 -26.55
C PHE A 15 11.28 15.64 -26.50
N ALA A 16 12.42 15.80 -25.82
CA ALA A 16 13.39 14.72 -25.65
C ALA A 16 12.85 13.58 -24.76
N GLY A 17 12.09 13.91 -23.71
CA GLY A 17 11.44 12.92 -22.85
C GLY A 17 10.34 12.12 -23.56
N SER A 18 9.53 12.79 -24.39
CA SER A 18 8.48 12.14 -25.18
C SER A 18 9.03 11.30 -26.33
N ALA A 19 10.08 11.76 -27.03
CA ALA A 19 10.76 10.98 -28.05
C ALA A 19 11.39 9.69 -27.47
N ARG A 20 12.10 9.81 -26.34
CA ARG A 20 12.72 8.64 -25.67
C ARG A 20 11.68 7.61 -25.23
N ALA A 21 10.56 8.04 -24.67
CA ALA A 21 9.46 7.16 -24.27
C ALA A 21 8.82 6.45 -25.48
N SER A 22 8.77 7.12 -26.64
CA SER A 22 8.31 6.52 -27.90
C SER A 22 9.27 5.43 -28.38
N ASP A 23 10.57 5.72 -28.38
CA ASP A 23 11.60 4.77 -28.83
C ASP A 23 11.63 3.50 -27.96
N GLU A 24 11.57 3.66 -26.63
CA GLU A 24 11.50 2.55 -25.68
C GLU A 24 10.24 1.70 -25.88
N SER A 25 9.11 2.36 -26.16
CA SER A 25 7.86 1.66 -26.48
C SER A 25 8.01 0.84 -27.76
N GLU A 26 8.56 1.40 -28.83
CA GLU A 26 8.70 0.68 -30.11
C GLU A 26 9.62 -0.54 -29.99
N GLN A 27 10.76 -0.38 -29.33
CA GLN A 27 11.71 -1.49 -29.09
C GLN A 27 11.07 -2.63 -28.31
N LEU A 28 10.37 -2.31 -27.22
CA LEU A 28 9.69 -3.31 -26.40
C LEU A 28 8.62 -4.08 -27.19
N LEU A 29 7.93 -3.41 -28.10
CA LEU A 29 6.92 -4.01 -28.94
C LEU A 29 7.48 -4.85 -30.07
N GLU A 30 8.65 -4.48 -30.60
CA GLU A 30 9.37 -5.32 -31.55
C GLU A 30 9.81 -6.63 -30.87
N GLN A 31 10.36 -6.55 -29.67
CA GLN A 31 10.71 -7.73 -28.88
C GLN A 31 9.48 -8.62 -28.62
N LEU A 32 8.34 -8.02 -28.24
CA LEU A 32 7.10 -8.77 -28.01
C LEU A 32 6.54 -9.41 -29.28
N ARG A 33 6.74 -8.80 -30.45
CA ARG A 33 6.34 -9.44 -31.72
C ARG A 33 7.21 -10.63 -32.05
N ALA A 34 8.49 -10.60 -31.68
CA ALA A 34 9.42 -11.71 -31.87
C ALA A 34 9.18 -12.84 -30.85
N SER A 35 8.83 -12.50 -29.61
CA SER A 35 8.64 -13.43 -28.49
C SER A 35 7.34 -13.11 -27.72
N PRO A 36 6.15 -13.35 -28.30
CA PRO A 36 4.88 -12.99 -27.67
C PRO A 36 4.57 -13.80 -26.40
N ASP A 37 5.15 -14.99 -26.25
CA ASP A 37 4.91 -15.90 -25.14
C ASP A 37 5.98 -15.79 -24.03
N ASP A 38 6.80 -14.75 -24.06
CA ASP A 38 7.75 -14.44 -22.99
C ASP A 38 7.03 -13.68 -21.86
N ALA A 39 6.75 -14.38 -20.76
CA ALA A 39 6.02 -13.83 -19.61
C ALA A 39 6.72 -12.61 -18.98
N ALA A 40 8.06 -12.63 -18.91
CA ALA A 40 8.83 -11.53 -18.34
C ALA A 40 8.76 -10.29 -19.24
N LEU A 41 8.77 -10.49 -20.55
CA LEU A 41 8.63 -9.41 -21.52
C LEU A 41 7.20 -8.83 -21.52
N GLN A 42 6.19 -9.69 -21.38
CA GLN A 42 4.80 -9.25 -21.18
C GLN A 42 4.67 -8.43 -19.90
N PHE A 43 5.29 -8.87 -18.80
CA PHE A 43 5.29 -8.11 -17.55
C PHE A 43 6.01 -6.76 -17.69
N ALA A 44 7.15 -6.73 -18.38
CA ALA A 44 7.87 -5.49 -18.70
C ALA A 44 7.00 -4.52 -19.51
N CYS A 45 6.26 -5.01 -20.53
CA CYS A 45 5.27 -4.24 -21.26
C CYS A 45 4.18 -3.68 -20.33
N GLY A 46 3.64 -4.52 -19.46
CA GLY A 46 2.64 -4.13 -18.46
C GLY A 46 3.10 -2.94 -17.63
N ARG A 47 4.29 -3.03 -17.05
CA ARG A 47 4.87 -1.96 -16.22
C ARG A 47 5.20 -0.70 -17.02
N HIS A 48 5.76 -0.84 -18.22
CA HIS A 48 6.12 0.28 -19.09
C HIS A 48 4.90 1.13 -19.44
N PHE A 49 3.86 0.51 -20.00
CA PHE A 49 2.65 1.24 -20.37
C PHE A 49 1.86 1.71 -19.15
N GLY A 50 1.94 1.00 -18.01
CA GLY A 50 1.36 1.48 -16.75
C GLY A 50 2.01 2.79 -16.27
N LYS A 51 3.34 2.88 -16.37
CA LYS A 51 4.10 4.10 -16.06
C LYS A 51 3.78 5.23 -17.03
N LEU A 52 3.67 4.95 -18.33
CA LEU A 52 3.25 5.96 -19.31
C LEU A 52 1.83 6.46 -19.02
N ALA A 53 0.92 5.56 -18.62
CA ALA A 53 -0.44 5.94 -18.28
C ALA A 53 -0.50 6.90 -17.07
N SER A 54 0.31 6.66 -16.02
CA SER A 54 0.32 7.52 -14.83
C SER A 54 0.92 8.90 -15.05
N GLN A 55 1.69 9.09 -16.13
CA GLN A 55 2.37 10.34 -16.47
C GLN A 55 1.70 11.10 -17.63
N ALA A 56 0.78 10.47 -18.35
CA ALA A 56 0.15 11.03 -19.53
C ALA A 56 -1.10 11.86 -19.21
N ASN A 57 -1.52 12.68 -20.18
CA ASN A 57 -2.85 13.27 -20.16
C ASN A 57 -3.93 12.18 -20.25
N VAL A 58 -5.16 12.51 -19.85
CA VAL A 58 -6.28 11.56 -19.76
C VAL A 58 -6.54 10.79 -21.07
N PHE A 59 -6.41 11.46 -22.23
CA PHE A 59 -6.67 10.82 -23.53
C PHE A 59 -5.63 9.75 -23.88
N SER A 60 -4.35 10.07 -23.74
CA SER A 60 -3.26 9.12 -23.98
C SER A 60 -3.18 8.03 -22.90
N ALA A 61 -3.46 8.41 -21.64
CA ALA A 61 -3.44 7.50 -20.50
C ALA A 61 -4.42 6.33 -20.67
N TYR A 62 -5.59 6.57 -21.29
CA TYR A 62 -6.57 5.52 -21.58
C TYR A 62 -5.97 4.38 -22.43
N GLY A 63 -5.32 4.72 -23.54
CA GLY A 63 -4.72 3.74 -24.45
C GLY A 63 -3.56 2.98 -23.81
N TYR A 64 -2.70 3.70 -23.07
CA TYR A 64 -1.61 3.08 -22.33
C TYR A 64 -2.11 2.15 -21.23
N ALA A 65 -3.14 2.55 -20.47
CA ALA A 65 -3.73 1.70 -19.42
C ALA A 65 -4.32 0.41 -20.00
N LYS A 66 -5.06 0.48 -21.11
CA LYS A 66 -5.59 -0.72 -21.78
C LYS A 66 -4.50 -1.68 -22.24
N ARG A 67 -3.38 -1.13 -22.75
CA ARG A 67 -2.24 -1.94 -23.17
C ARG A 67 -1.49 -2.55 -21.99
N SER A 68 -1.32 -1.78 -20.92
CA SER A 68 -0.75 -2.24 -19.66
C SER A 68 -1.53 -3.44 -19.13
N LEU A 69 -2.86 -3.34 -19.03
CA LEU A 69 -3.72 -4.43 -18.59
C LEU A 69 -3.52 -5.70 -19.42
N LYS A 70 -3.61 -5.58 -20.75
CA LYS A 70 -3.45 -6.73 -21.65
C LYS A 70 -2.10 -7.44 -21.46
N CYS A 71 -1.03 -6.68 -21.30
CA CYS A 71 0.31 -7.23 -21.09
C CYS A 71 0.46 -7.87 -19.69
N LEU A 72 -0.15 -7.30 -18.65
CA LEU A 72 -0.14 -7.88 -17.30
C LEU A 72 -0.96 -9.18 -17.23
N GLU A 73 -2.14 -9.22 -17.87
CA GLU A 73 -2.96 -10.43 -17.98
C GLU A 73 -2.17 -11.54 -18.70
N ALA A 74 -1.54 -11.22 -19.84
CA ALA A 74 -0.71 -12.18 -20.57
C ALA A 74 0.46 -12.71 -19.74
N ALA A 75 1.12 -11.87 -18.93
CA ALA A 75 2.20 -12.30 -18.07
C ALA A 75 1.73 -13.33 -17.02
N VAL A 76 0.57 -13.10 -16.39
CA VAL A 76 -0.03 -14.02 -15.42
C VAL A 76 -0.52 -15.30 -16.08
N ASP A 77 -1.07 -15.22 -17.30
CA ASP A 77 -1.52 -16.40 -18.03
C ASP A 77 -0.35 -17.31 -18.45
N LEU A 78 0.79 -16.72 -18.82
CA LEU A 78 1.99 -17.45 -19.24
C LEU A 78 2.78 -18.05 -18.06
N ASP A 79 2.84 -17.35 -16.93
CA ASP A 79 3.52 -17.81 -15.71
C ASP A 79 2.65 -17.53 -14.47
N PRO A 80 1.64 -18.39 -14.20
CA PRO A 80 0.69 -18.18 -13.13
C PRO A 80 1.31 -18.32 -11.74
N ASP A 81 2.47 -18.95 -11.58
CA ASP A 81 3.06 -19.13 -10.25
C ASP A 81 3.95 -17.94 -9.85
N ASN A 82 4.11 -16.97 -10.75
CA ASN A 82 4.91 -15.77 -10.53
C ASN A 82 4.18 -14.74 -9.66
N LEU A 83 4.66 -14.58 -8.43
CA LEU A 83 4.07 -13.65 -7.46
C LEU A 83 4.15 -12.19 -7.95
N ASP A 84 5.24 -11.78 -8.59
CA ASP A 84 5.41 -10.40 -9.06
C ASP A 84 4.40 -10.04 -10.15
N TYR A 85 4.09 -11.00 -11.03
CA TYR A 85 3.13 -10.78 -12.12
C TYR A 85 1.72 -10.62 -11.58
N ARG A 86 1.35 -11.47 -10.62
CA ARG A 86 0.08 -11.34 -9.89
C ARG A 86 -0.01 -10.02 -9.15
N VAL A 87 1.03 -9.61 -8.43
CA VAL A 87 1.07 -8.32 -7.71
C VAL A 87 0.93 -7.14 -8.68
N GLY A 88 1.60 -7.19 -9.84
CA GLY A 88 1.44 -6.16 -10.87
C GLY A 88 -0.01 -6.05 -11.36
N LEU A 89 -0.67 -7.18 -11.60
CA LEU A 89 -2.07 -7.22 -12.03
C LEU A 89 -3.04 -6.78 -10.91
N ILE A 90 -2.80 -7.20 -9.67
CA ILE A 90 -3.54 -6.70 -8.48
C ILE A 90 -3.45 -5.18 -8.40
N ASN A 91 -2.24 -4.63 -8.49
CA ASN A 91 -2.03 -3.19 -8.43
C ASN A 91 -2.72 -2.46 -9.57
N PHE A 92 -2.74 -3.01 -10.79
CA PHE A 92 -3.51 -2.44 -11.88
C PHE A 92 -5.00 -2.43 -11.54
N TYR A 93 -5.55 -3.58 -11.12
CA TYR A 93 -6.96 -3.71 -10.83
C TYR A 93 -7.45 -2.83 -9.69
N VAL A 94 -6.63 -2.61 -8.66
CA VAL A 94 -6.96 -1.75 -7.51
C VAL A 94 -6.91 -0.26 -7.88
N ASN A 95 -5.92 0.18 -8.66
CA ASN A 95 -5.64 1.60 -8.86
C ASN A 95 -6.25 2.18 -10.15
N ALA A 96 -6.49 1.36 -11.16
CA ALA A 96 -7.03 1.85 -12.43
C ALA A 96 -8.55 2.13 -12.32
N PRO A 97 -9.09 3.14 -13.03
CA PRO A 97 -10.53 3.33 -13.12
C PRO A 97 -11.26 2.13 -13.76
N SER A 98 -12.50 1.85 -13.35
CA SER A 98 -13.27 0.72 -13.92
C SER A 98 -13.46 0.81 -15.44
N ILE A 99 -13.57 2.02 -16.01
CA ILE A 99 -13.73 2.23 -17.46
C ILE A 99 -12.52 1.78 -18.28
N VAL A 100 -11.31 1.80 -17.71
CA VAL A 100 -10.11 1.28 -18.36
C VAL A 100 -9.83 -0.18 -18.02
N GLY A 101 -10.47 -0.73 -16.99
CA GLY A 101 -10.38 -2.14 -16.62
C GLY A 101 -9.96 -2.39 -15.16
N GLY A 102 -9.98 -1.38 -14.30
CA GLY A 102 -9.90 -1.59 -12.85
C GLY A 102 -11.03 -2.48 -12.35
N SER A 103 -10.75 -3.34 -11.37
CA SER A 103 -11.71 -4.34 -10.89
C SER A 103 -11.35 -4.83 -9.50
N GLN A 104 -12.11 -4.42 -8.48
CA GLN A 104 -11.91 -4.93 -7.10
C GLN A 104 -12.10 -6.46 -7.04
N ALA A 105 -13.06 -6.99 -7.80
CA ALA A 105 -13.26 -8.44 -7.91
C ALA A 105 -12.07 -9.15 -8.57
N GLY A 106 -11.49 -8.55 -9.62
CA GLY A 106 -10.29 -9.07 -10.29
C GLY A 106 -9.06 -9.03 -9.39
N ALA A 107 -8.86 -7.95 -8.65
CA ALA A 107 -7.80 -7.86 -7.64
C ALA A 107 -7.95 -8.96 -6.59
N ARG A 108 -9.15 -9.15 -6.04
CA ARG A 108 -9.43 -10.18 -5.04
C ARG A 108 -9.20 -11.59 -5.58
N GLU A 109 -9.54 -11.86 -6.84
CA GLU A 109 -9.21 -13.14 -7.47
C GLU A 109 -7.71 -13.42 -7.43
N GLN A 110 -6.92 -12.46 -7.90
CA GLN A 110 -5.47 -12.60 -7.94
C GLN A 110 -4.87 -12.71 -6.53
N ILE A 111 -5.43 -12.03 -5.54
CA ILE A 111 -5.04 -12.18 -4.12
C ILE A 111 -5.31 -13.61 -3.63
N ARG A 112 -6.47 -14.20 -3.97
CA ARG A 112 -6.76 -15.61 -3.61
C ARG A 112 -5.77 -16.57 -4.24
N GLN A 113 -5.42 -16.38 -5.51
CA GLN A 113 -4.41 -17.20 -6.18
C GLN A 113 -3.02 -17.02 -5.54
N LEU A 114 -2.67 -15.78 -5.22
CA LEU A 114 -1.42 -15.47 -4.52
C LEU A 114 -1.37 -16.15 -3.14
N ALA A 115 -2.49 -16.20 -2.40
CA ALA A 115 -2.58 -16.86 -1.10
C ALA A 115 -2.43 -18.39 -1.16
N ILE A 116 -2.69 -19.02 -2.32
CA ILE A 116 -2.42 -20.45 -2.52
C ILE A 116 -0.90 -20.69 -2.61
N LEU A 117 -0.17 -19.78 -3.27
CA LEU A 117 1.27 -19.89 -3.49
C LEU A 117 2.09 -19.45 -2.27
N ASP A 118 1.70 -18.32 -1.66
CA ASP A 118 2.27 -17.76 -0.44
C ASP A 118 1.14 -17.27 0.48
N PRO A 119 0.73 -18.09 1.47
CA PRO A 119 -0.37 -17.76 2.36
C PRO A 119 -0.18 -16.47 3.15
N LEU A 120 1.04 -16.21 3.64
CA LEU A 120 1.31 -15.01 4.43
C LEU A 120 1.28 -13.76 3.55
N PHE A 121 1.87 -13.83 2.36
CA PHE A 121 1.85 -12.70 1.44
C PHE A 121 0.43 -12.43 0.93
N GLY A 122 -0.33 -13.46 0.59
CA GLY A 122 -1.74 -13.35 0.21
C GLY A 122 -2.58 -12.71 1.31
N ALA A 123 -2.38 -13.14 2.55
CA ALA A 123 -3.08 -12.56 3.68
C ALA A 123 -2.74 -11.06 3.88
N ARG A 124 -1.47 -10.66 3.71
CA ARG A 124 -1.07 -9.25 3.75
C ARG A 124 -1.70 -8.42 2.62
N MET A 125 -1.80 -8.98 1.41
CA MET A 125 -2.44 -8.29 0.29
C MET A 125 -3.95 -8.11 0.51
N GLU A 126 -4.65 -9.13 1.01
CA GLU A 126 -6.07 -9.01 1.37
C GLU A 126 -6.26 -7.99 2.51
N LEU A 127 -5.36 -7.97 3.51
CA LEU A 127 -5.38 -6.98 4.59
C LEU A 127 -5.26 -5.54 4.07
N LEU A 128 -4.42 -5.29 3.06
CA LEU A 128 -4.28 -3.99 2.41
C LEU A 128 -5.53 -3.63 1.59
N HIS A 129 -6.08 -4.59 0.87
CA HIS A 129 -7.29 -4.42 0.06
C HIS A 129 -8.52 -4.09 0.93
N LEU A 130 -8.79 -4.88 1.97
CA LEU A 130 -9.94 -4.69 2.87
C LEU A 130 -9.88 -3.37 3.65
N ARG A 131 -8.68 -2.85 3.89
CA ARG A 131 -8.51 -1.54 4.56
C ARG A 131 -9.14 -0.39 3.80
N GLN A 132 -9.27 -0.50 2.47
CA GLN A 132 -9.86 0.55 1.63
C GLN A 132 -11.39 0.59 1.72
N ASN A 133 -12.03 -0.46 2.25
CA ASN A 133 -13.49 -0.58 2.30
C ASN A 133 -14.12 0.09 3.54
N ASP A 134 -13.31 0.69 4.42
CA ASP A 134 -13.71 1.35 5.68
C ASP A 134 -14.58 0.50 6.64
N SER A 135 -14.68 -0.81 6.41
CA SER A 135 -15.46 -1.75 7.22
C SER A 135 -14.59 -2.35 8.32
N ALA A 136 -14.70 -1.79 9.53
CA ALA A 136 -14.01 -2.34 10.70
C ALA A 136 -14.43 -3.79 11.00
N VAL A 137 -15.70 -4.14 10.77
CA VAL A 137 -16.23 -5.48 11.03
C VAL A 137 -15.62 -6.51 10.08
N GLU A 138 -15.59 -6.22 8.77
CA GLU A 138 -15.02 -7.14 7.78
C GLU A 138 -13.52 -7.34 8.03
N LEU A 139 -12.79 -6.27 8.33
CA LEU A 139 -11.36 -6.35 8.61
C LEU A 139 -11.08 -7.15 9.90
N THR A 140 -11.86 -6.95 10.96
CA THR A 140 -11.75 -7.75 12.20
C THR A 140 -12.02 -9.23 11.91
N GLN A 141 -13.11 -9.56 11.23
CA GLN A 141 -13.45 -10.95 10.89
C GLN A 141 -12.37 -11.62 10.06
N PHE A 142 -11.80 -10.91 9.09
CA PHE A 142 -10.70 -11.41 8.28
C PHE A 142 -9.45 -11.71 9.11
N ILE A 143 -9.06 -10.79 10.01
CA ILE A 143 -7.89 -10.94 10.89
C ILE A 143 -8.07 -12.13 11.84
N ASP A 144 -9.24 -12.24 12.48
CA ASP A 144 -9.52 -13.27 13.48
C ASP A 144 -9.58 -14.68 12.86
N ALA A 145 -9.94 -14.78 11.57
CA ALA A 145 -9.95 -16.02 10.82
C ALA A 145 -8.55 -16.52 10.41
N GLN A 146 -7.50 -15.70 10.52
CA GLN A 146 -6.15 -16.10 10.13
C GLN A 146 -5.52 -17.08 11.15
N PRO A 147 -4.61 -17.97 10.72
CA PRO A 147 -3.75 -18.72 11.62
C PRO A 147 -2.93 -17.83 12.55
N GLU A 148 -2.62 -18.32 13.77
CA GLU A 148 -1.91 -17.55 14.80
C GLU A 148 -0.59 -16.94 14.31
N HIS A 149 0.19 -17.67 13.51
CA HIS A 149 1.46 -17.16 12.98
C HIS A 149 1.27 -15.98 12.01
N ILE A 150 0.19 -15.95 11.22
CA ILE A 150 -0.17 -14.81 10.36
C ILE A 150 -0.71 -13.66 11.21
N GLN A 151 -1.54 -13.95 12.21
CA GLN A 151 -2.03 -12.94 13.15
C GLN A 151 -0.91 -12.21 13.91
N ASN A 152 0.24 -12.88 14.09
CA ASN A 152 1.43 -12.36 14.73
C ASN A 152 2.40 -11.65 13.76
N ASP A 153 2.05 -11.51 12.48
CA ASP A 153 2.78 -10.65 11.55
C ASP A 153 2.58 -9.17 11.93
N PRO A 154 3.61 -8.32 11.83
CA PRO A 154 3.50 -6.91 12.19
C PRO A 154 2.39 -6.15 11.47
N ALA A 155 2.11 -6.45 10.20
CA ALA A 155 1.03 -5.77 9.49
C ALA A 155 -0.31 -6.00 10.20
N PHE A 156 -0.58 -7.24 10.61
CA PHE A 156 -1.78 -7.66 11.33
C PHE A 156 -1.85 -7.09 12.74
N LEU A 157 -0.73 -7.15 13.49
CA LEU A 157 -0.65 -6.61 14.85
C LEU A 157 -0.98 -5.11 14.88
N TYR A 158 -0.47 -4.33 13.93
CA TYR A 158 -0.81 -2.91 13.82
C TYR A 158 -2.29 -2.70 13.50
N GLN A 159 -2.88 -3.49 12.58
CA GLN A 159 -4.32 -3.36 12.28
C GLN A 159 -5.18 -3.68 13.49
N LYS A 160 -4.86 -4.73 14.26
CA LYS A 160 -5.58 -5.10 15.48
C LYS A 160 -5.63 -3.92 16.45
N GLY A 161 -4.47 -3.34 16.76
CA GLY A 161 -4.37 -2.16 17.61
C GLY A 161 -5.17 -0.96 17.10
N ARG A 162 -5.07 -0.67 15.79
CA ARG A 162 -5.83 0.43 15.18
C ARG A 162 -7.34 0.20 15.25
N LEU A 163 -7.81 -1.02 14.99
CA LEU A 163 -9.23 -1.38 15.08
C LEU A 163 -9.74 -1.27 16.52
N THR A 164 -8.94 -1.64 17.52
CA THR A 164 -9.27 -1.42 18.93
C THR A 164 -9.46 0.07 19.24
N VAL A 165 -8.61 0.96 18.72
CA VAL A 165 -8.79 2.42 18.87
C VAL A 165 -10.11 2.87 18.25
N LEU A 166 -10.41 2.42 17.03
CA LEU A 166 -11.61 2.82 16.28
C LEU A 166 -12.91 2.31 16.92
N THR A 167 -12.90 1.05 17.36
CA THR A 167 -14.09 0.37 17.89
C THR A 167 -14.27 0.55 19.39
N GLN A 168 -13.22 0.93 20.10
CA GLN A 168 -13.15 1.03 21.56
C GLN A 168 -13.48 -0.27 22.29
N ARG A 169 -13.26 -1.41 21.63
CA ARG A 169 -13.47 -2.76 22.17
C ARG A 169 -12.15 -3.50 22.32
N ASP A 170 -12.08 -4.39 23.31
CA ASP A 170 -10.91 -5.23 23.57
C ASP A 170 -9.61 -4.44 23.79
N ILE A 171 -9.69 -3.33 24.54
CA ILE A 171 -8.59 -2.38 24.75
C ILE A 171 -7.28 -3.09 25.16
N LYS A 172 -7.35 -4.03 26.11
CA LYS A 172 -6.17 -4.78 26.57
C LYS A 172 -5.53 -5.61 25.46
N HIS A 173 -6.32 -6.25 24.61
CA HIS A 173 -5.79 -7.01 23.47
C HIS A 173 -5.16 -6.10 22.42
N GLY A 174 -5.75 -4.92 22.17
CA GLY A 174 -5.16 -3.93 21.27
C GLY A 174 -3.81 -3.39 21.78
N ILE A 175 -3.68 -3.18 23.10
CA ILE A 175 -2.41 -2.80 23.75
C ILE A 175 -1.35 -3.88 23.47
N VAL A 176 -1.65 -5.15 23.80
CA VAL A 176 -0.74 -6.28 23.58
C VAL A 176 -0.35 -6.40 22.10
N ALA A 177 -1.29 -6.17 21.18
CA ALA A 177 -1.01 -6.22 19.75
C ALA A 177 -0.01 -5.13 19.31
N LEU A 178 -0.19 -3.89 19.75
CA LEU A 178 0.72 -2.78 19.40
C LEU A 178 2.09 -2.90 20.09
N GLU A 179 2.16 -3.41 21.31
CA GLU A 179 3.43 -3.74 21.97
C GLU A 179 4.17 -4.83 21.18
N GLY A 180 3.46 -5.87 20.76
CA GLY A 180 4.00 -6.94 19.92
C GLY A 180 4.46 -6.44 18.54
N TYR A 181 3.77 -5.46 17.97
CA TYR A 181 4.16 -4.77 16.74
C TYR A 181 5.50 -4.05 16.91
N ILE A 182 5.58 -3.17 17.91
CA ILE A 182 6.78 -2.37 18.22
C ILE A 182 7.97 -3.29 18.46
N ALA A 183 7.81 -4.34 19.29
CA ALA A 183 8.87 -5.28 19.60
C ALA A 183 9.43 -5.98 18.36
N ARG A 184 8.57 -6.39 17.41
CA ARG A 184 9.00 -7.04 16.17
C ARG A 184 9.68 -6.05 15.22
N VAL A 185 9.05 -4.90 14.97
CA VAL A 185 9.59 -3.89 14.04
C VAL A 185 10.94 -3.36 14.52
N ALA A 186 11.14 -3.17 15.83
CA ALA A 186 12.42 -2.72 16.39
C ALA A 186 13.58 -3.71 16.14
N THR A 187 13.29 -4.98 15.85
CA THR A 187 14.31 -6.01 15.56
C THR A 187 14.53 -6.24 14.06
N MET A 188 13.81 -5.54 13.19
CA MET A 188 13.93 -5.70 11.74
C MET A 188 15.15 -4.97 11.20
N ASN A 189 15.91 -5.66 10.33
CA ASN A 189 17.04 -5.08 9.59
C ASN A 189 16.66 -4.60 8.18
N THR A 190 15.40 -4.79 7.79
CA THR A 190 14.89 -4.50 6.44
C THR A 190 13.64 -3.65 6.52
N THR A 191 13.56 -2.61 5.70
CA THR A 191 12.36 -1.79 5.54
C THR A 191 11.24 -2.59 4.86
N ARG A 192 10.00 -2.38 5.30
CA ARG A 192 8.79 -2.94 4.72
C ARG A 192 7.78 -1.82 4.45
N ASP A 193 7.38 -1.64 3.19
CA ASP A 193 6.50 -0.56 2.76
C ASP A 193 5.04 -0.74 3.22
N ASP A 194 4.65 -1.96 3.58
CA ASP A 194 3.30 -2.28 4.05
C ASP A 194 3.09 -2.00 5.56
N LEU A 195 4.16 -1.66 6.28
CA LEU A 195 4.14 -1.38 7.71
C LEU A 195 3.97 0.11 8.00
N ALA A 196 3.24 0.41 9.07
CA ALA A 196 3.10 1.78 9.53
C ALA A 196 4.39 2.27 10.23
N PRO A 197 4.73 3.57 10.17
CA PRO A 197 5.83 4.09 10.97
C PRO A 197 5.66 3.78 12.47
N ILE A 198 6.75 3.52 13.18
CA ILE A 198 6.71 3.06 14.57
C ILE A 198 6.08 4.12 15.50
N GLU A 199 6.24 5.40 15.16
CA GLU A 199 5.67 6.54 15.87
C GLU A 199 4.14 6.53 15.81
N TRP A 200 3.55 6.10 14.69
CA TRP A 200 2.10 5.92 14.57
C TRP A 200 1.61 4.82 15.50
N ALA A 201 2.37 3.73 15.67
CA ALA A 201 2.03 2.69 16.64
C ALA A 201 2.08 3.22 18.08
N HIS A 202 3.07 4.05 18.42
CA HIS A 202 3.13 4.72 19.72
C HIS A 202 1.95 5.67 19.95
N LEU A 203 1.52 6.43 18.95
CA LEU A 203 0.34 7.28 19.08
C LEU A 203 -0.93 6.45 19.37
N ARG A 204 -1.15 5.35 18.63
CA ARG A 204 -2.29 4.46 18.86
C ARG A 204 -2.22 3.80 20.24
N LEU A 205 -1.03 3.38 20.67
CA LEU A 205 -0.82 2.78 21.97
C LEU A 205 -1.11 3.78 23.10
N ALA A 206 -0.72 5.04 22.94
CA ALA A 206 -1.07 6.10 23.88
C ALA A 206 -2.59 6.31 23.98
N GLN A 207 -3.31 6.32 22.85
CA GLN A 207 -4.78 6.37 22.84
C GLN A 207 -5.40 5.22 23.64
N LEU A 208 -4.93 3.99 23.42
CA LEU A 208 -5.43 2.83 24.16
C LEU A 208 -5.12 2.90 25.65
N PHE A 209 -3.93 3.40 26.04
CA PHE A 209 -3.60 3.58 27.45
C PHE A 209 -4.44 4.65 28.12
N VAL A 210 -4.78 5.76 27.44
CA VAL A 210 -5.75 6.75 27.95
C VAL A 210 -7.10 6.07 28.20
N MET A 211 -7.60 5.29 27.23
CA MET A 211 -8.88 4.58 27.35
C MET A 211 -8.86 3.49 28.42
N ASN A 212 -7.69 2.92 28.73
CA ASN A 212 -7.51 1.95 29.80
C ASN A 212 -7.19 2.61 31.16
N HIS A 213 -7.30 3.93 31.28
CA HIS A 213 -7.00 4.72 32.49
C HIS A 213 -5.55 4.61 32.99
N GLN A 214 -4.59 4.37 32.09
CA GLN A 214 -3.17 4.25 32.37
C GLN A 214 -2.39 5.47 31.86
N LEU A 215 -2.72 6.66 32.38
CA LEU A 215 -2.12 7.93 31.92
C LEU A 215 -0.59 7.98 32.00
N HIS A 216 0.01 7.32 33.01
CA HIS A 216 1.47 7.25 33.11
C HIS A 216 2.10 6.54 31.91
N GLU A 217 1.53 5.42 31.47
CA GLU A 217 1.99 4.70 30.28
C GLU A 217 1.67 5.48 29.00
N ALA A 218 0.48 6.09 28.93
CA ALA A 218 0.11 6.94 27.79
C ALA A 218 1.12 8.07 27.57
N ASN A 219 1.57 8.74 28.64
CA ASN A 219 2.55 9.83 28.56
C ASN A 219 3.92 9.39 28.02
N LYS A 220 4.37 8.17 28.32
CA LYS A 220 5.61 7.62 27.73
C LYS A 220 5.47 7.51 26.22
N HIS A 221 4.36 6.94 25.76
CA HIS A 221 4.12 6.75 24.33
C HIS A 221 3.82 8.03 23.58
N PHE A 222 3.21 9.03 24.22
CA PHE A 222 3.12 10.37 23.66
C PHE A 222 4.48 11.00 23.41
N GLY A 223 5.47 10.76 24.26
CA GLY A 223 6.84 11.23 24.06
C GLY A 223 7.51 10.56 22.85
N LEU A 224 7.33 9.25 22.71
CA LEU A 224 7.86 8.48 21.58
C LEU A 224 7.18 8.83 20.25
N ALA A 225 5.86 9.05 20.24
CA ALA A 225 5.15 9.49 19.05
C ALA A 225 5.59 10.89 18.58
N ALA A 226 5.95 11.77 19.53
CA ALA A 226 6.34 13.15 19.24
C ALA A 226 7.66 13.28 18.45
N THR A 227 8.44 12.20 18.31
CA THR A 227 9.69 12.21 17.53
C THR A 227 9.45 12.23 16.02
N SER A 228 8.21 11.96 15.58
CA SER A 228 7.85 12.00 14.16
C SER A 228 7.83 13.43 13.61
N ASN A 229 8.27 13.62 12.37
CA ASN A 229 8.10 14.87 11.63
C ASN A 229 6.81 14.90 10.79
N ASP A 230 5.98 13.86 10.88
CA ASP A 230 4.71 13.76 10.16
C ASP A 230 3.68 14.77 10.70
N PRO A 231 3.24 15.76 9.90
CA PRO A 231 2.29 16.78 10.34
C PRO A 231 0.94 16.22 10.79
N GLU A 232 0.46 15.14 10.14
CA GLU A 232 -0.82 14.53 10.46
C GLU A 232 -0.75 13.86 11.84
N LEU A 233 0.35 13.14 12.09
CA LEU A 233 0.62 12.55 13.40
C LEU A 233 0.70 13.64 14.48
N GLN A 234 1.44 14.73 14.23
CA GLN A 234 1.61 15.81 15.18
C GLN A 234 0.28 16.49 15.54
N GLN A 235 -0.58 16.70 14.54
CA GLN A 235 -1.92 17.23 14.77
C GLN A 235 -2.74 16.28 15.66
N LEU A 236 -2.82 15.00 15.29
CA LEU A 236 -3.60 14.02 16.05
C LEU A 236 -3.06 13.83 17.47
N LEU A 237 -1.73 13.88 17.65
CA LEU A 237 -1.08 13.82 18.96
C LEU A 237 -1.55 14.96 19.87
N GLN A 238 -1.68 16.18 19.35
CA GLN A 238 -2.18 17.33 20.12
C GLN A 238 -3.66 17.15 20.52
N GLU A 239 -4.48 16.66 19.59
CA GLU A 239 -5.91 16.38 19.83
C GLU A 239 -6.08 15.33 20.94
N VAL A 240 -5.34 14.22 20.89
CA VAL A 240 -5.41 13.18 21.92
C VAL A 240 -4.90 13.67 23.27
N ARG A 241 -3.81 14.45 23.31
CA ARG A 241 -3.29 15.00 24.58
C ARG A 241 -4.28 15.95 25.24
N SER A 242 -4.91 16.83 24.47
CA SER A 242 -5.89 17.79 25.02
C SER A 242 -7.12 17.08 25.62
N THR A 243 -7.65 16.07 24.94
CA THR A 243 -8.77 15.26 25.44
C THR A 243 -8.40 14.44 26.69
N ALA A 244 -7.18 13.91 26.77
CA ALA A 244 -6.70 13.18 27.94
C ALA A 244 -6.59 14.08 29.19
N ILE A 245 -6.12 15.33 29.03
CA ILE A 245 -5.98 16.29 30.13
C ILE A 245 -7.36 16.70 30.68
N VAL A 246 -8.33 16.97 29.81
CA VAL A 246 -9.67 17.41 30.21
C VAL A 246 -10.45 16.33 30.95
N ASN A 247 -10.22 15.06 30.62
CA ASN A 247 -10.94 13.91 31.21
C ASN A 247 -10.15 13.21 32.33
N SER A 248 -9.06 13.80 32.80
CA SER A 248 -8.32 13.29 33.95
C SER A 248 -9.07 13.64 35.25
N PRO A 249 -9.42 12.64 36.10
CA PRO A 249 -10.12 12.87 37.36
C PRO A 249 -9.28 13.60 38.41
#